data_AF-A0A0K8Q4X4-F1
#
_entry.id   AF-A0A0K8Q4X4-F1
#
_cell.length_a   1.000
_cell.length_b   1.000
_cell.length_c   1.000
_cell.angle_alpha   90.00
_cell.angle_beta   90.00
_cell.angle_gamma   90.00
#
_symmetry.space_group_name_H-M   'P 1'
#
loop_
_entity.id
_entity.type
_entity.pdbx_description
1 polymer ?
#
loop_
_entity_poly.entity_id
_entity_poly.type
_entity_poly.pdbx_seq_one_letter_code
_entity_poly.pdbx_strand_id
1 'polypeptide(L)'
;STAPSPDTVPAGRATSPGATAAKGGKVRLPGAVWVYAAYALLSGFGIQATNVYLPLFAQREVGFSLVLGGLTAAVAGVVGVASRIVWGQRIVGKGNAFTLLLTLGLGAAAGAALLLAAGLTQSGVLLWCGVFLHGAMGLAINVVVMARMMRDVPPGKVGAASGRVAVGLYLGFAAGPLAMGGLLTAFNGFMAGWCVVMGVYLACALLAALARHRMPGSPQSWSHTILDRADAQQGAP
;
A
#
# COMPACT_ATOMS: atom_id res chain seq x y z
N SER A 1 -52.35 11.82 -48.18
CA SER A 1 -52.31 12.05 -46.72
C SER A 1 -52.72 10.76 -46.05
N THR A 2 -51.75 9.94 -45.68
CA THR A 2 -51.95 8.63 -45.03
C THR A 2 -50.68 8.35 -44.24
N ALA A 3 -50.72 8.63 -42.94
CA ALA A 3 -49.65 8.29 -42.00
C ALA A 3 -49.68 6.77 -41.72
N PRO A 4 -48.53 6.09 -41.56
CA PRO A 4 -48.51 4.69 -41.13
C PRO A 4 -48.73 4.59 -39.60
N SER A 5 -49.48 3.58 -39.20
CA SER A 5 -49.74 3.15 -37.83
C SER A 5 -48.44 2.83 -37.05
N PRO A 6 -48.40 3.01 -35.72
CA PRO A 6 -47.25 2.61 -34.93
C PRO A 6 -47.23 1.09 -34.77
N ASP A 7 -46.24 0.44 -35.38
CA ASP A 7 -45.96 -0.98 -35.17
C ASP A 7 -45.65 -1.25 -33.68
N THR A 8 -46.43 -2.15 -33.10
CA THR A 8 -46.22 -2.74 -31.78
C THR A 8 -44.89 -3.49 -31.76
N VAL A 9 -43.89 -2.91 -31.10
CA VAL A 9 -42.64 -3.60 -30.74
C VAL A 9 -42.99 -4.75 -29.79
N PRO A 10 -42.62 -6.01 -30.08
CA PRO A 10 -42.82 -7.10 -29.13
C PRO A 10 -41.97 -6.81 -27.90
N ALA A 11 -42.60 -6.82 -26.72
CA ALA A 11 -41.90 -6.74 -25.45
C ALA A 11 -40.93 -7.93 -25.34
N GLY A 12 -39.68 -7.71 -25.73
CA GLY A 12 -38.58 -8.62 -25.50
C GLY A 12 -38.50 -8.87 -24.01
N ARG A 13 -38.82 -10.12 -23.63
CA ARG A 13 -38.68 -10.64 -22.26
C ARG A 13 -37.27 -10.31 -21.79
N ALA A 14 -37.16 -9.29 -20.93
CA ALA A 14 -35.92 -8.99 -20.24
C ALA A 14 -35.53 -10.24 -19.46
N THR A 15 -34.58 -11.00 -19.98
CA THR A 15 -33.90 -12.04 -19.23
C THR A 15 -33.12 -11.31 -18.15
N SER A 16 -33.73 -11.15 -16.98
CA SER A 16 -33.03 -10.78 -15.76
C SER A 16 -31.78 -11.66 -15.68
N PRO A 17 -30.56 -11.09 -15.69
CA PRO A 17 -29.38 -11.88 -15.37
C PRO A 17 -29.64 -12.45 -14.00
N GLY A 18 -29.79 -13.76 -13.93
CA GLY A 18 -30.08 -14.48 -12.70
C GLY A 18 -29.03 -14.05 -11.68
N ALA A 19 -29.46 -13.20 -10.74
CA ALA A 19 -28.82 -13.01 -9.47
C ALA A 19 -28.95 -14.35 -8.74
N THR A 20 -28.11 -15.30 -9.15
CA THR A 20 -27.63 -16.33 -8.24
C THR A 20 -26.84 -15.56 -7.20
N ALA A 21 -27.57 -15.08 -6.19
CA ALA A 21 -27.03 -14.68 -4.92
C ALA A 21 -26.13 -15.84 -4.49
N ALA A 22 -24.83 -15.68 -4.74
CA ALA A 22 -23.84 -16.66 -4.38
C ALA A 22 -23.94 -16.81 -2.88
N LYS A 23 -24.49 -17.95 -2.44
CA LYS A 23 -24.58 -18.36 -1.04
C LYS A 23 -23.26 -17.99 -0.38
N GLY A 24 -23.34 -17.22 0.69
CA GLY A 24 -22.20 -16.67 1.45
C GLY A 24 -21.34 -17.74 2.10
N GLY A 25 -20.68 -18.55 1.28
CA GLY A 25 -19.55 -19.36 1.71
C GLY A 25 -18.44 -18.41 2.11
N LYS A 26 -17.94 -18.55 3.34
CA LYS A 26 -16.78 -17.78 3.82
C LYS A 26 -15.63 -17.96 2.82
N VAL A 27 -15.40 -16.96 1.96
CA VAL A 27 -14.31 -17.00 0.99
C VAL A 27 -13.01 -17.02 1.77
N ARG A 28 -12.41 -18.21 1.91
CA ARG A 28 -11.08 -18.35 2.51
C ARG A 28 -10.07 -17.65 1.61
N LEU A 29 -9.54 -16.55 2.11
CA LEU A 29 -8.50 -15.78 1.44
C LEU A 29 -7.13 -16.45 1.69
N PRO A 30 -6.23 -16.43 0.70
CA PRO A 30 -4.88 -16.95 0.86
C PRO A 30 -4.13 -16.29 2.03
N GLY A 31 -3.24 -17.04 2.69
CA GLY A 31 -2.43 -16.53 3.80
C GLY A 31 -1.63 -15.27 3.46
N ALA A 32 -1.15 -15.17 2.20
CA ALA A 32 -0.44 -14.00 1.70
C ALA A 32 -1.25 -12.70 1.80
N VAL A 33 -2.58 -12.75 1.65
CA VAL A 33 -3.45 -11.56 1.77
C VAL A 33 -3.38 -10.96 3.17
N TRP A 34 -3.26 -11.79 4.20
CA TRP A 34 -3.10 -11.30 5.58
C TRP A 34 -1.74 -10.66 5.80
N VAL A 35 -0.69 -11.17 5.17
CA VAL A 35 0.64 -10.54 5.20
C VAL A 35 0.59 -9.18 4.52
N TYR A 36 -0.03 -9.08 3.33
CA TYR A 36 -0.21 -7.80 2.65
C TYR A 36 -1.06 -6.81 3.46
N ALA A 37 -2.14 -7.27 4.10
CA ALA A 37 -2.97 -6.42 4.94
C ALA A 37 -2.23 -5.93 6.20
N ALA A 38 -1.47 -6.79 6.86
CA ALA A 38 -0.63 -6.43 8.00
C ALA A 38 0.48 -5.44 7.58
N TYR A 39 1.13 -5.68 6.44
CA TYR A 39 2.11 -4.76 5.89
C TYR A 39 1.49 -3.40 5.56
N ALA A 40 0.31 -3.37 4.94
CA ALA A 40 -0.42 -2.15 4.62
C ALA A 40 -0.82 -1.37 5.88
N LEU A 41 -1.23 -2.06 6.95
CA LEU A 41 -1.52 -1.43 8.24
C LEU A 41 -0.28 -0.78 8.86
N LEU A 42 0.80 -1.54 8.98
CA LEU A 42 2.04 -1.06 9.59
C LEU A 42 2.62 0.10 8.78
N SER A 43 2.76 -0.07 7.47
CA SER A 43 3.26 1.00 6.60
C SER A 43 2.32 2.21 6.59
N GLY A 44 1.00 2.00 6.59
CA GLY A 44 0.02 3.08 6.68
C GLY A 44 0.16 3.91 7.96
N PHE A 45 0.38 3.24 9.09
CA PHE A 45 0.70 3.88 10.36
C PHE A 45 1.93 4.78 10.24
N GLY A 46 3.07 4.24 9.77
CA GLY A 46 4.32 4.99 9.65
C GLY A 46 4.19 6.17 8.69
N ILE A 47 3.49 5.97 7.56
CA ILE A 47 3.24 6.99 6.55
C ILE A 47 2.47 8.16 7.13
N GLN A 48 1.32 7.91 7.76
CA GLN A 48 0.47 9.00 8.23
C GLN A 48 0.97 9.64 9.51
N ALA A 49 1.59 8.89 10.43
CA ALA A 49 2.30 9.46 11.56
C ALA A 49 3.34 10.49 11.11
N THR A 50 4.07 10.18 10.04
CA THR A 50 5.05 11.09 9.44
C THR A 50 4.37 12.25 8.72
N ASN A 51 3.49 11.99 7.75
CA ASN A 51 2.93 13.01 6.87
C ASN A 51 2.18 14.12 7.62
N VAL A 52 1.44 13.77 8.68
CA VAL A 52 0.66 14.74 9.45
C VAL A 52 1.57 15.66 10.27
N TYR A 53 2.65 15.11 10.82
CA TYR A 53 3.50 15.82 11.78
C TYR A 53 4.79 16.39 11.20
N LEU A 54 5.16 16.02 9.97
CA LEU A 54 6.42 16.42 9.35
C LEU A 54 6.59 17.96 9.27
N PRO A 55 5.59 18.76 8.84
CA PRO A 55 5.71 20.22 8.86
C PRO A 55 5.89 20.78 10.27
N LEU A 56 5.13 20.26 11.24
CA LEU A 56 5.19 20.70 12.64
C LEU A 56 6.55 20.35 13.27
N PHE A 57 7.06 19.16 13.00
CA PHE A 57 8.38 18.71 13.43
C PHE A 57 9.48 19.62 12.85
N ALA A 58 9.42 19.92 11.55
CA ALA A 58 10.40 20.79 10.90
C ALA A 58 10.42 22.19 11.52
N GLN A 59 9.26 22.75 11.82
CA GLN A 59 9.15 24.06 12.46
C GLN A 59 9.64 24.02 13.91
N ARG A 60 9.15 23.06 14.70
CA ARG A 60 9.34 23.04 16.15
C ARG A 60 10.72 22.57 16.60
N GLU A 61 11.26 21.53 15.98
CA GLU A 61 12.52 20.90 16.42
C GLU A 61 13.72 21.40 15.62
N VAL A 62 13.54 21.70 14.33
CA VAL A 62 14.62 22.16 13.43
C VAL A 62 14.61 23.68 13.23
N GLY A 63 13.54 24.38 13.64
CA GLY A 63 13.46 25.84 13.57
C GLY A 63 13.14 26.38 12.17
N PHE A 64 12.58 25.57 11.28
CA PHE A 64 12.16 26.04 9.96
C PHE A 64 11.01 27.05 10.06
N SER A 65 10.93 27.97 9.09
CA SER A 65 9.76 28.84 8.94
C SER A 65 8.51 28.03 8.59
N LEU A 66 7.32 28.62 8.76
CA LEU A 66 6.05 27.99 8.35
C LEU A 66 6.04 27.53 6.88
N VAL A 67 6.64 28.35 6.00
CA VAL A 67 6.73 28.06 4.57
C VAL A 67 7.64 26.84 4.33
N LEU A 68 8.82 26.80 4.96
CA LEU A 68 9.72 25.66 4.83
C LEU A 68 9.14 24.39 5.47
N GLY A 69 8.44 24.52 6.60
CA GLY A 69 7.68 23.43 7.21
C GLY A 69 6.65 22.84 6.24
N GLY A 70 5.81 23.68 5.62
CA GLY A 70 4.85 23.24 4.60
C GLY A 70 5.52 22.61 3.38
N LEU A 71 6.69 23.12 2.96
CA LEU A 71 7.46 22.59 1.84
C LEU A 71 7.90 21.14 2.07
N THR A 72 8.17 20.73 3.31
CA THR A 72 8.53 19.33 3.61
C THR A 72 7.43 18.34 3.19
N ALA A 73 6.17 18.66 3.46
CA ALA A 73 5.03 17.84 3.05
C ALA A 73 4.83 17.87 1.53
N ALA A 74 4.98 19.04 0.89
CA ALA A 74 4.88 19.17 -0.55
C ALA A 74 5.95 18.33 -1.28
N VAL A 75 7.20 18.43 -0.85
CA VAL A 75 8.32 17.65 -1.40
C VAL A 75 8.13 16.16 -1.16
N ALA A 76 7.77 15.75 0.06
CA ALA A 76 7.45 14.34 0.34
C ALA A 76 6.37 13.81 -0.61
N GLY A 77 5.30 14.59 -0.84
CA GLY A 77 4.23 14.26 -1.77
C GLY A 77 4.69 14.11 -3.21
N VAL A 78 5.42 15.09 -3.75
CA VAL A 78 5.96 15.07 -5.12
C VAL A 78 6.89 13.88 -5.32
N VAL A 79 7.83 13.68 -4.40
CA VAL A 79 8.77 12.54 -4.42
C VAL A 79 8.00 11.22 -4.33
N GLY A 80 6.95 11.17 -3.52
CA GLY A 80 6.05 10.02 -3.41
C GLY A 80 5.31 9.68 -4.70
N VAL A 81 4.83 10.68 -5.44
CA VAL A 81 4.18 10.46 -6.73
C VAL A 81 5.19 9.95 -7.76
N ALA A 82 6.37 10.59 -7.84
CA ALA A 82 7.42 10.17 -8.76
C ALA A 82 7.93 8.75 -8.45
N SER A 83 8.08 8.41 -7.16
CA SER A 83 8.58 7.10 -6.72
C SER A 83 7.63 5.97 -7.11
N ARG A 84 6.32 6.19 -7.10
CA ARG A 84 5.33 5.19 -7.52
C ARG A 84 5.53 4.74 -8.97
N ILE A 85 5.97 5.63 -9.86
CA ILE A 85 6.28 5.30 -11.27
C ILE A 85 7.51 4.40 -11.32
N VAL A 86 8.59 4.81 -10.66
CA VAL A 86 9.87 4.09 -10.62
C VAL A 86 9.70 2.69 -10.03
N TRP A 87 9.01 2.58 -8.89
CA TRP A 87 8.76 1.29 -8.26
C TRP A 87 7.72 0.47 -9.02
N GLY A 88 6.73 1.11 -9.65
CA GLY A 88 5.76 0.47 -10.54
C GLY A 88 6.43 -0.32 -11.66
N GLN A 89 7.43 0.27 -12.31
CA GLN A 89 8.23 -0.40 -13.34
C GLN A 89 9.03 -1.58 -12.77
N ARG A 90 9.63 -1.43 -11.58
CA ARG A 90 10.39 -2.51 -10.91
C ARG A 90 9.53 -3.69 -10.47
N ILE A 91 8.21 -3.53 -10.33
CA ILE A 91 7.29 -4.63 -10.04
C ILE A 91 7.24 -5.63 -11.19
N VAL A 92 7.45 -5.21 -12.45
CA VAL A 92 7.35 -6.07 -13.65
C VAL A 92 8.42 -7.18 -13.69
N GLY A 93 9.54 -7.03 -12.98
CA GLY A 93 10.60 -8.04 -12.94
C GLY A 93 10.22 -9.35 -12.22
N LYS A 94 10.93 -10.44 -12.55
CA LYS A 94 10.78 -11.81 -11.98
C LYS A 94 11.18 -11.95 -10.50
N GLY A 95 11.48 -10.86 -9.81
CA GLY A 95 11.91 -10.88 -8.41
C GLY A 95 10.80 -11.24 -7.42
N ASN A 96 11.19 -11.81 -6.27
CA ASN A 96 10.28 -12.14 -5.18
C ASN A 96 9.62 -10.86 -4.63
N ALA A 97 8.28 -10.87 -4.56
CA ALA A 97 7.45 -9.75 -4.07
C ALA A 97 7.93 -9.19 -2.72
N PHE A 98 8.26 -10.09 -1.79
CA PHE A 98 8.68 -9.73 -0.44
C PHE A 98 10.10 -9.18 -0.37
N THR A 99 10.95 -9.44 -1.37
CA THR A 99 12.28 -8.79 -1.43
C THR A 99 12.14 -7.31 -1.73
N LEU A 100 11.23 -6.95 -2.64
CA LEU A 100 10.95 -5.55 -2.95
C LEU A 100 10.33 -4.82 -1.75
N LEU A 101 9.40 -5.46 -1.05
CA LEU A 101 8.82 -4.93 0.18
C LEU A 101 9.87 -4.78 1.29
N LEU A 102 10.78 -5.75 1.45
CA LEU A 102 11.89 -5.64 2.39
C LEU A 102 12.76 -4.41 2.10
N THR A 103 13.13 -4.17 0.84
CA THR A 103 13.90 -2.98 0.43
C THR A 103 13.16 -1.69 0.78
N LEU A 104 11.86 -1.62 0.49
CA LEU A 104 11.05 -0.44 0.80
C LEU A 104 10.89 -0.22 2.31
N GLY A 105 10.68 -1.28 3.08
CA GLY A 105 10.58 -1.21 4.54
C GLY A 105 11.87 -0.73 5.19
N LEU A 106 13.03 -1.26 4.77
CA LEU A 106 14.33 -0.82 5.25
C LEU A 106 14.64 0.63 4.84
N GLY A 107 14.32 1.00 3.60
CA GLY A 107 14.48 2.37 3.12
C GLY A 107 13.62 3.36 3.90
N ALA A 108 12.36 3.01 4.19
CA ALA A 108 11.47 3.83 5.00
C ALA A 108 11.95 3.93 6.47
N ALA A 109 12.47 2.84 7.05
CA ALA A 109 13.07 2.84 8.37
C ALA A 109 14.31 3.76 8.44
N ALA A 110 15.16 3.73 7.41
CA ALA A 110 16.29 4.65 7.30
C ALA A 110 15.82 6.12 7.18
N GLY A 111 14.73 6.37 6.46
CA GLY A 111 14.10 7.70 6.41
C GLY A 111 13.65 8.18 7.80
N ALA A 112 12.98 7.31 8.57
CA ALA A 112 12.58 7.61 9.94
C ALA A 112 13.78 7.83 10.87
N ALA A 113 14.86 7.06 10.71
CA ALA A 113 16.10 7.23 11.46
C ALA A 113 16.77 8.59 11.15
N LEU A 114 16.75 9.04 9.89
CA LEU A 114 17.23 10.37 9.50
C LEU A 114 16.38 11.48 10.13
N LEU A 115 15.05 11.32 10.19
CA LEU A 115 14.16 12.27 10.86
C LEU A 115 14.40 12.30 12.39
N LEU A 116 14.59 11.14 13.01
CA LEU A 116 14.99 11.05 14.42
C LEU A 116 16.32 11.79 14.67
N ALA A 117 17.34 11.52 13.85
CA ALA A 117 18.64 12.16 13.93
C ALA A 117 18.56 13.68 13.67
N ALA A 118 17.70 14.12 12.76
CA ALA A 118 17.43 15.53 12.51
C ALA A 118 16.85 16.22 13.74
N GLY A 119 16.00 15.55 14.52
CA GLY A 119 15.48 16.10 15.78
C GLY A 119 16.57 16.22 16.85
N LEU A 120 17.45 15.22 16.95
CA LEU A 120 18.55 15.22 17.93
C LEU A 120 19.65 16.25 17.62
N THR A 121 19.89 16.51 16.34
CA THR A 121 20.97 17.40 15.87
C THR A 121 20.47 18.75 15.38
N GLN A 122 19.16 18.94 15.31
CA GLN A 122 18.49 20.10 14.72
C GLN A 122 18.97 20.39 13.28
N SER A 123 19.37 19.34 12.55
CA SER A 123 19.96 19.47 11.22
C SER A 123 18.91 19.47 10.12
N GLY A 124 18.78 20.60 9.42
CA GLY A 124 17.93 20.72 8.24
C GLY A 124 18.34 19.79 7.09
N VAL A 125 19.64 19.46 6.97
CA VAL A 125 20.14 18.54 5.93
C VAL A 125 19.61 17.13 6.18
N LEU A 126 19.74 16.63 7.42
CA LEU A 126 19.23 15.30 7.78
C LEU A 126 17.71 15.24 7.64
N LEU A 127 17.01 16.33 7.98
CA LEU A 127 15.57 16.44 7.78
C LEU A 127 15.22 16.25 6.30
N TRP A 128 15.86 17.00 5.39
CA TRP A 128 15.60 16.88 3.96
C TRP A 128 15.92 15.48 3.43
N CYS A 129 17.04 14.89 3.83
CA CYS A 129 17.35 13.50 3.47
C CYS A 129 16.24 12.53 3.94
N GLY A 130 15.75 12.71 5.18
CA GLY A 130 14.62 11.95 5.71
C GLY A 130 13.33 12.14 4.92
N VAL A 131 12.98 13.38 4.55
CA VAL A 131 11.82 13.75 3.71
C VAL A 131 11.89 13.04 2.35
N PHE A 132 13.02 13.15 1.66
CA PHE A 132 13.22 12.52 0.35
C PHE A 132 13.12 11.00 0.45
N LEU A 133 13.77 10.40 1.44
CA LEU A 133 13.80 8.94 1.58
C LEU A 133 12.42 8.39 1.99
N HIS A 134 11.71 9.07 2.90
CA HIS A 134 10.34 8.74 3.27
C HIS A 134 9.39 8.81 2.07
N GLY A 135 9.48 9.88 1.26
CA GLY A 135 8.71 10.00 0.03
C GLY A 135 9.05 8.90 -0.99
N ALA A 136 10.34 8.61 -1.17
CA ALA A 136 10.80 7.65 -2.16
C ALA A 136 10.47 6.20 -1.81
N MET A 137 10.47 5.86 -0.52
CA MET A 137 10.33 4.48 -0.04
C MET A 137 8.96 4.25 0.58
N GLY A 138 8.59 5.03 1.60
CA GLY A 138 7.35 4.87 2.34
C GLY A 138 6.12 5.01 1.45
N LEU A 139 6.02 6.10 0.69
CA LEU A 139 4.83 6.38 -0.14
C LEU A 139 4.68 5.44 -1.35
N ALA A 140 5.74 4.73 -1.73
CA ALA A 140 5.73 3.73 -2.80
C ALA A 140 5.20 2.37 -2.36
N ILE A 141 5.24 2.06 -1.05
CA ILE A 141 4.84 0.77 -0.48
C ILE A 141 3.45 0.35 -0.96
N ASN A 142 2.45 1.24 -0.87
CA ASN A 142 1.07 0.88 -1.17
C ASN A 142 0.90 0.38 -2.62
N VAL A 143 1.60 1.01 -3.57
CA VAL A 143 1.59 0.59 -4.97
C VAL A 143 2.17 -0.81 -5.13
N VAL A 144 3.28 -1.10 -4.46
CA VAL A 144 3.91 -2.43 -4.51
C VAL A 144 3.04 -3.49 -3.85
N VAL A 145 2.49 -3.21 -2.66
CA VAL A 145 1.60 -4.13 -1.93
C VAL A 145 0.40 -4.48 -2.79
N MET A 146 -0.30 -3.49 -3.36
CA MET A 146 -1.50 -3.76 -4.17
C MET A 146 -1.18 -4.51 -5.46
N ALA A 147 -0.13 -4.08 -6.18
CA ALA A 147 0.24 -4.74 -7.43
C ALA A 147 0.69 -6.19 -7.22
N ARG A 148 1.42 -6.48 -6.14
CA ARG A 148 1.84 -7.86 -5.81
C ARG A 148 0.67 -8.70 -5.29
N MET A 149 -0.18 -8.14 -4.43
CA MET A 149 -1.40 -8.81 -3.98
C MET A 149 -2.29 -9.23 -5.15
N MET A 150 -2.51 -8.36 -6.14
CA MET A 150 -3.33 -8.69 -7.31
C MET A 150 -2.71 -9.82 -8.16
N ARG A 151 -1.39 -9.98 -8.16
CA ARG A 151 -0.70 -11.07 -8.87
C ARG A 151 -0.72 -12.39 -8.10
N ASP A 152 -0.74 -12.33 -6.78
CA ASP A 152 -0.68 -13.52 -5.91
C ASP A 152 -2.07 -14.08 -5.57
N VAL A 153 -3.14 -13.34 -5.87
CA VAL A 153 -4.53 -13.70 -5.54
C VAL A 153 -5.28 -14.14 -6.81
N PRO A 154 -6.06 -15.24 -6.76
CA PRO A 154 -6.90 -15.66 -7.88
C PRO A 154 -7.89 -14.56 -8.31
N PRO A 155 -8.19 -14.39 -9.62
CA PRO A 155 -9.05 -13.31 -10.11
C PRO A 155 -10.40 -13.18 -9.39
N GLY A 156 -11.06 -14.31 -9.11
CA GLY A 156 -12.36 -14.33 -8.40
C GLY A 156 -12.31 -13.91 -6.92
N LYS A 157 -11.13 -13.63 -6.36
CA LYS A 157 -10.93 -13.21 -4.95
C LYS A 157 -10.30 -11.83 -4.82
N VAL A 158 -9.97 -11.16 -5.92
CA VAL A 158 -9.26 -9.86 -5.92
C VAL A 158 -10.05 -8.79 -5.15
N GLY A 159 -11.37 -8.68 -5.35
CA GLY A 159 -12.19 -7.69 -4.65
C GLY A 159 -12.20 -7.87 -3.12
N ALA A 160 -12.31 -9.10 -2.64
CA ALA A 160 -12.26 -9.38 -1.20
C ALA A 160 -10.84 -9.18 -0.63
N ALA A 161 -9.80 -9.50 -1.40
CA ALA A 161 -8.42 -9.32 -0.98
C ALA A 161 -8.01 -7.84 -0.92
N SER A 162 -8.33 -7.05 -1.96
CA SER A 162 -8.06 -5.61 -1.98
C SER A 162 -8.79 -4.89 -0.86
N GLY A 163 -10.05 -5.25 -0.59
CA GLY A 163 -10.82 -4.72 0.53
C GLY A 163 -10.13 -4.94 1.88
N ARG A 164 -9.61 -6.15 2.13
CA ARG A 164 -8.83 -6.46 3.36
C ARG A 164 -7.58 -5.60 3.50
N VAL A 165 -6.83 -5.47 2.42
CA VAL A 165 -5.60 -4.67 2.42
C VAL A 165 -5.92 -3.19 2.63
N ALA A 166 -6.99 -2.69 2.00
CA ALA A 166 -7.46 -1.32 2.18
C ALA A 166 -7.90 -1.04 3.62
N VAL A 167 -8.66 -1.94 4.25
CA VAL A 167 -9.02 -1.83 5.67
C VAL A 167 -7.77 -1.72 6.54
N GLY A 168 -6.77 -2.57 6.31
CA GLY A 168 -5.48 -2.49 7.00
C GLY A 168 -4.83 -1.12 6.83
N LEU A 169 -4.68 -0.67 5.58
CA LEU A 169 -4.07 0.62 5.25
C LEU A 169 -4.76 1.79 5.95
N TYR A 170 -6.09 1.88 5.87
CA TYR A 170 -6.85 2.99 6.43
C TYR A 170 -6.90 2.97 7.97
N LEU A 171 -6.92 1.79 8.59
CA LEU A 171 -6.72 1.66 10.03
C LEU A 171 -5.34 2.17 10.44
N GLY A 172 -4.29 1.81 9.69
CA GLY A 172 -2.95 2.38 9.88
C GLY A 172 -2.96 3.90 9.74
N PHE A 173 -3.60 4.42 8.70
CA PHE A 173 -3.70 5.86 8.45
C PHE A 173 -4.36 6.64 9.58
N ALA A 174 -5.38 6.06 10.21
CA ALA A 174 -6.04 6.65 11.37
C ALA A 174 -5.18 6.53 12.64
N ALA A 175 -4.60 5.35 12.89
CA ALA A 175 -3.85 5.08 14.10
C ALA A 175 -2.52 5.82 14.18
N GLY A 176 -1.82 6.02 13.05
CA GLY A 176 -0.51 6.66 12.99
C GLY A 176 -0.48 8.07 13.61
N PRO A 177 -1.29 9.02 13.09
CA PRO A 177 -1.36 10.37 13.64
C PRO A 177 -1.84 10.41 15.09
N LEU A 178 -2.81 9.57 15.46
CA LEU A 178 -3.30 9.50 16.84
C LEU A 178 -2.21 9.08 17.81
N ALA A 179 -1.43 8.05 17.45
CA ALA A 179 -0.31 7.60 18.27
C ALA A 179 0.81 8.65 18.34
N MET A 180 1.20 9.25 17.19
CA MET A 180 2.20 10.31 17.16
C MET A 180 1.77 11.52 18.00
N GLY A 181 0.52 11.96 17.89
CA GLY A 181 -0.05 13.06 18.68
C GLY A 181 -0.12 12.76 20.18
N GLY A 182 -0.51 11.53 20.54
CA GLY A 182 -0.49 11.08 21.93
C GLY A 182 0.92 11.08 22.52
N LEU A 183 1.90 10.57 21.78
CA LEU A 183 3.31 10.58 22.18
C LEU A 183 3.88 12.00 22.28
N LEU A 184 3.55 12.86 21.32
CA LEU A 184 3.94 14.27 21.34
C LEU A 184 3.40 14.98 22.59
N THR A 185 2.13 14.73 22.93
CA THR A 185 1.50 15.29 24.14
C THR A 185 2.13 14.75 25.42
N ALA A 186 2.40 13.44 25.47
CA ALA A 186 2.93 12.79 26.67
C ALA A 186 4.39 13.14 26.98
N PHE A 187 5.23 13.24 25.94
CA PHE A 187 6.68 13.44 26.10
C PHE A 187 7.15 14.85 25.70
N ASN A 188 6.24 15.71 25.23
CA ASN A 188 6.52 17.06 24.77
C ASN A 188 7.64 17.14 23.69
N GLY A 189 7.72 16.15 22.82
CA GLY A 189 8.72 16.10 21.76
C GLY A 189 8.47 14.96 20.77
N PHE A 190 9.19 14.97 19.65
CA PHE A 190 8.99 14.01 18.57
C PHE A 190 9.83 12.73 18.67
N MET A 191 10.78 12.67 19.61
CA MET A 191 11.74 11.57 19.69
C MET A 191 11.05 10.21 19.86
N ALA A 192 10.12 10.08 20.82
CA ALA A 192 9.36 8.85 21.03
C ALA A 192 8.54 8.46 19.79
N GLY A 193 7.93 9.45 19.13
CA GLY A 193 7.17 9.26 17.90
C GLY A 193 8.02 8.71 16.75
N TRP A 194 9.20 9.29 16.50
CA TRP A 194 10.11 8.81 15.47
C TRP A 194 10.67 7.42 15.79
N CYS A 195 10.95 7.09 17.05
CA CYS A 195 11.31 5.74 17.46
C CYS A 195 10.22 4.73 17.13
N VAL A 196 8.94 5.07 17.38
CA VAL A 196 7.80 4.20 17.03
C VAL A 196 7.67 4.05 15.52
N VAL A 197 7.75 5.15 14.75
CA VAL A 197 7.69 5.10 13.28
C VAL A 197 8.81 4.21 12.71
N MET A 198 10.04 4.38 13.19
CA MET A 198 11.17 3.54 12.82
C MET A 198 10.91 2.07 13.17
N GLY A 199 10.45 1.79 14.39
CA GLY A 199 10.12 0.43 14.84
C GLY A 199 9.03 -0.23 13.99
N VAL A 200 8.02 0.53 13.56
CA VAL A 200 6.95 0.05 12.67
C VAL A 200 7.48 -0.27 11.27
N TYR A 201 8.38 0.54 10.71
CA TYR A 201 9.01 0.21 9.43
C TYR A 201 9.98 -0.98 9.52
N LEU A 202 10.68 -1.13 10.64
CA LEU A 202 11.47 -2.34 10.92
C LEU A 202 10.57 -3.58 11.05
N ALA A 203 9.38 -3.45 11.65
CA ALA A 203 8.39 -4.51 11.69
C ALA A 203 7.87 -4.87 10.29
N CYS A 204 7.68 -3.89 9.40
CA CYS A 204 7.41 -4.13 7.98
C CYS A 204 8.54 -4.94 7.32
N ALA A 205 9.79 -4.52 7.50
CA ALA A 205 10.95 -5.21 6.96
C ALA A 205 11.05 -6.66 7.48
N LEU A 206 10.86 -6.86 8.79
CA LEU A 206 10.84 -8.19 9.41
C LEU A 206 9.71 -9.05 8.84
N LEU A 207 8.49 -8.50 8.72
CA LEU A 207 7.35 -9.21 8.15
C LEU A 207 7.63 -9.66 6.71
N ALA A 208 8.22 -8.79 5.89
CA ALA A 208 8.63 -9.13 4.53
C ALA A 208 9.74 -10.19 4.50
N ALA A 209 10.74 -10.11 5.38
CA ALA A 209 11.79 -11.11 5.48
C ALA A 209 11.21 -12.49 5.86
N LEU A 210 10.36 -12.55 6.88
CA LEU A 210 9.70 -13.79 7.30
C LEU A 210 8.80 -14.37 6.21
N ALA A 211 8.03 -13.53 5.53
CA ALA A 211 7.18 -13.96 4.42
C ALA A 211 8.00 -14.48 3.24
N ARG A 212 9.13 -13.84 2.92
CA ARG A 212 10.07 -14.31 1.89
C ARG A 212 10.58 -15.73 2.18
N HIS A 213 10.85 -16.07 3.44
CA HIS A 213 11.34 -17.40 3.82
C HIS A 213 10.23 -18.46 3.87
N ARG A 214 9.02 -18.07 4.29
CA ARG A 214 7.88 -19.00 4.43
C ARG A 214 7.07 -19.21 3.15
N MET A 215 7.16 -18.28 2.21
CA MET A 215 6.45 -18.32 0.93
C MET A 215 7.45 -18.18 -0.22
N PRO A 216 8.28 -19.22 -0.49
CA PRO A 216 9.09 -19.26 -1.70
C PRO A 216 8.16 -19.06 -2.90
N GLY A 217 8.49 -18.11 -3.78
CA GLY A 217 7.59 -17.70 -4.86
C GLY A 217 7.08 -18.89 -5.65
N SER A 218 5.77 -19.14 -5.62
CA SER A 218 5.16 -20.10 -6.53
C SER A 218 5.38 -19.59 -7.97
N PRO A 219 5.94 -20.39 -8.88
CA PRO A 219 5.98 -20.04 -10.29
C PRO A 219 4.57 -19.69 -10.77
N GLN A 220 4.47 -18.73 -11.69
CA GLN A 220 3.23 -18.41 -12.41
C GLN A 220 2.63 -19.68 -13.04
N SER A 221 1.78 -20.39 -12.31
CA SER A 221 1.08 -21.59 -12.83
C SER A 221 -0.24 -21.23 -13.53
N TRP A 222 -0.69 -19.96 -13.45
CA TRP A 222 -1.95 -19.53 -14.03
C TRP A 222 -1.94 -19.45 -15.56
N SER A 223 -0.77 -19.31 -16.19
CA SER A 223 -0.66 -19.36 -17.66
C SER A 223 -0.86 -20.76 -18.22
N HIS A 224 -0.48 -21.81 -17.48
CA HIS A 224 -0.68 -23.19 -17.93
C HIS A 224 -2.11 -23.65 -17.75
N THR A 225 -2.80 -23.29 -16.65
CA THR A 225 -4.17 -23.77 -16.40
C THR A 225 -5.24 -23.16 -17.34
N ILE A 226 -5.02 -21.97 -17.89
CA ILE A 226 -5.94 -21.36 -18.86
C ILE A 226 -5.72 -21.92 -20.26
N LEU A 227 -4.45 -22.13 -20.66
CA LEU A 227 -4.13 -22.76 -21.94
C LEU A 227 -4.53 -24.24 -21.95
N ASP A 228 -4.27 -24.99 -20.88
CA ASP A 228 -4.70 -26.40 -20.76
C ASP A 228 -6.22 -26.56 -20.81
N ARG A 229 -7.00 -25.57 -20.31
CA ARG A 229 -8.46 -25.59 -20.41
C ARG A 229 -8.97 -25.19 -21.79
N ALA A 230 -8.27 -24.30 -22.49
CA ALA A 230 -8.61 -23.95 -23.86
C ALA A 230 -8.31 -25.11 -24.82
N ASP A 231 -7.18 -25.79 -24.62
CA ASP A 231 -6.78 -26.97 -25.40
C ASP A 231 -7.66 -28.18 -25.08
N ALA A 232 -8.05 -28.40 -23.82
CA ALA A 232 -9.00 -29.45 -23.45
C ALA A 232 -10.43 -29.22 -23.97
N GLN A 233 -10.82 -27.97 -24.25
CA GLN A 233 -12.12 -27.66 -24.88
C GLN A 233 -12.08 -27.72 -26.41
N GLN A 234 -10.90 -27.63 -27.04
CA GLN A 234 -10.72 -27.80 -28.49
C GLN A 234 -10.50 -29.27 -28.90
N GLY A 235 -10.21 -30.16 -27.95
CA GLY A 235 -9.97 -31.60 -28.17
C GLY A 235 -11.16 -32.54 -27.90
N ALA A 236 -12.37 -32.02 -27.69
CA ALA A 236 -13.56 -32.87 -27.53
C ALA A 236 -14.21 -33.14 -28.91
N PRO A 237 -14.33 -34.41 -29.34
CA PRO A 237 -14.94 -34.79 -30.63
C PRO A 237 -16.45 -34.54 -30.70
#